data_AF-A0A2V8H7N9-F1
#
_entry.id   AF-A0A2V8H7N9-F1
#
_cell.length_a   1.000
_cell.length_b   1.000
_cell.length_c   1.000
_cell.angle_alpha   90.00
_cell.angle_beta   90.00
_cell.angle_gamma   90.00
#
_symmetry.space_group_name_H-M   'P 1'
#
loop_
_entity.id
_entity.type
_entity.pdbx_description
1 polymer ?
#
loop_
_entity_poly.entity_id
_entity_poly.type
_entity_poly.pdbx_seq_one_letter_code
_entity_poly.pdbx_strand_id
1 'polypeptide(L)'
;MRPSDLVHLHLLLNHFPTVGMIVGFGVFLLALVKKSVDLRRGGLAVLFVIALLSLPTYMTGYSAQKSLKGMPGVSQGVIDLHQRSALMALIFMEATGVAAWYGLWYSRRRAWSHRGNTALVLLLGALTIGLMSSAANVGGEIRHPEILSGPEAIPATEGLLAPHWLASDFITKYQYSHPWAWKTLETIHFMGLCLLFGVVLVGNMRLLGWMRNAPLEGFHRMLPWGIWGFVANAVTGMMFFIGQAFQYIENPAFHWKMLCILLAGGNVLYLTWHDEVWDLGPGDAAPAFVKVLAASQIVLWVGVIYFGRMLPYLGDAF
;
A
#
# COMPACT_ATOMS: atom_id res chain seq x y z
N MET A 1 -17.81 -5.19 -11.95
CA MET A 1 -16.79 -5.63 -12.91
C MET A 1 -16.91 -7.13 -13.07
N ARG A 2 -16.75 -7.66 -14.28
CA ARG A 2 -16.72 -9.12 -14.48
C ARG A 2 -15.35 -9.65 -14.02
N PRO A 3 -15.23 -10.92 -13.60
CA PRO A 3 -13.95 -11.52 -13.20
C PRO A 3 -12.84 -11.39 -14.27
N SER A 4 -13.22 -11.48 -15.55
CA SER A 4 -12.32 -11.24 -16.69
C SER A 4 -11.67 -9.87 -16.65
N ASP A 5 -12.39 -8.83 -16.23
CA ASP A 5 -11.90 -7.45 -16.23
C ASP A 5 -10.78 -7.27 -15.20
N LEU A 6 -10.88 -7.96 -14.05
CA LEU A 6 -9.87 -7.92 -12.99
C LEU A 6 -8.59 -8.68 -13.34
N VAL A 7 -8.68 -9.75 -14.14
CA VAL A 7 -7.49 -10.45 -14.68
C VAL A 7 -6.71 -9.53 -15.63
N HIS A 8 -7.40 -8.86 -16.55
CA HIS A 8 -6.77 -7.88 -17.44
C HIS A 8 -6.19 -6.72 -16.64
N LEU A 9 -6.90 -6.28 -15.60
CA LEU A 9 -6.42 -5.24 -14.70
C LEU A 9 -5.14 -5.66 -13.97
N HIS A 10 -5.03 -6.90 -13.49
CA HIS A 10 -3.79 -7.40 -12.88
C HIS A 10 -2.60 -7.35 -13.86
N LEU A 11 -2.80 -7.81 -15.10
CA LEU A 11 -1.77 -7.78 -16.15
C LEU A 11 -1.40 -6.35 -16.60
N LEU A 12 -2.32 -5.40 -16.49
CA LEU A 12 -2.04 -3.99 -16.74
C LEU A 12 -1.26 -3.39 -15.56
N LEU A 13 -1.69 -3.69 -14.33
CA LEU A 13 -1.18 -3.07 -13.12
C LEU A 13 0.18 -3.62 -12.69
N ASN A 14 0.50 -4.90 -12.96
CA ASN A 14 1.74 -5.55 -12.52
C ASN A 14 3.03 -4.85 -13.00
N HIS A 15 2.96 -4.10 -14.09
CA HIS A 15 4.07 -3.30 -14.61
C HIS A 15 4.35 -2.05 -13.74
N PHE A 16 3.34 -1.50 -13.05
CA PHE A 16 3.52 -0.32 -12.22
C PHE A 16 4.43 -0.61 -11.01
N PRO A 17 4.17 -1.62 -10.15
CA PRO A 17 5.08 -1.92 -9.04
C PRO A 17 6.47 -2.39 -9.46
N THR A 18 6.60 -3.09 -10.60
CA THR A 18 7.89 -3.61 -11.06
C THR A 18 8.73 -2.50 -11.71
N VAL A 19 8.26 -1.94 -12.83
CA VAL A 19 8.98 -0.91 -13.60
C VAL A 19 9.00 0.41 -12.84
N GLY A 20 7.88 0.82 -12.25
CA GLY A 20 7.78 2.06 -11.50
C GLY A 20 8.70 2.11 -10.28
N MET A 21 8.95 0.97 -9.63
CA MET A 21 9.91 0.89 -8.52
C MET A 21 11.34 1.13 -9.00
N ILE A 22 11.74 0.51 -10.12
CA ILE A 22 13.07 0.73 -10.73
C ILE A 22 13.24 2.21 -11.13
N VAL A 23 12.22 2.80 -11.76
CA VAL A 23 12.24 4.20 -12.19
C VAL A 23 12.31 5.14 -10.98
N GLY A 24 11.42 4.98 -10.00
CA GLY A 24 11.38 5.83 -8.80
C GLY A 24 12.68 5.76 -7.99
N PHE A 25 13.21 4.55 -7.83
CA PHE A 25 14.50 4.34 -7.16
C PHE A 25 15.67 4.93 -7.96
N GLY A 26 15.68 4.75 -9.28
CA GLY A 26 16.68 5.34 -10.18
C GLY A 26 16.69 6.87 -10.13
N VAL A 27 15.51 7.51 -10.14
CA VAL A 27 15.38 8.96 -9.96
C VAL A 27 15.92 9.39 -8.59
N PHE A 28 15.62 8.63 -7.53
CA PHE A 28 16.13 8.91 -6.19
C PHE A 28 17.67 8.78 -6.13
N LEU A 29 18.27 7.75 -6.74
CA LEU A 29 19.72 7.60 -6.84
C LEU A 29 20.37 8.74 -7.64
N LEU A 30 19.77 9.10 -8.78
CA LEU A 30 20.23 10.22 -9.60
C LEU A 30 20.21 11.52 -8.80
N ALA A 31 19.19 11.73 -7.96
CA ALA A 31 19.10 12.87 -7.08
C ALA A 31 20.27 12.95 -6.10
N LEU A 32 20.74 11.82 -5.57
CA LEU A 32 21.89 11.76 -4.67
C LEU A 32 23.20 12.10 -5.40
N VAL A 33 23.38 11.56 -6.61
CA VAL A 33 24.56 11.84 -7.45
C VAL A 33 24.59 13.31 -7.88
N LYS A 34 23.46 13.84 -8.35
CA LYS A 34 23.31 15.23 -8.81
C LYS A 34 23.14 16.23 -7.66
N LYS A 35 23.01 15.75 -6.42
CA LYS A 35 22.73 16.57 -5.22
C LYS A 35 21.51 17.49 -5.41
N SER A 36 20.49 17.03 -6.14
CA SER A 36 19.29 17.80 -6.47
C SER A 36 18.16 17.53 -5.48
N VAL A 37 17.62 18.59 -4.89
CA VAL A 37 16.48 18.51 -3.97
C VAL A 37 15.19 18.14 -4.72
N ASP A 38 14.98 18.69 -5.91
CA ASP A 38 13.77 18.45 -6.70
C ASP A 38 13.70 16.99 -7.19
N LEU A 39 14.81 16.47 -7.73
CA LEU A 39 14.88 15.06 -8.13
C LEU A 39 14.66 14.14 -6.93
N ARG A 40 15.12 14.54 -5.74
CA ARG A 40 14.95 13.75 -4.53
C ARG A 40 13.48 13.73 -4.10
N ARG A 41 12.81 14.89 -4.04
CA ARG A 41 11.38 14.97 -3.75
C ARG A 41 10.61 14.13 -4.77
N GLY A 42 10.91 14.28 -6.05
CA GLY A 42 10.32 13.52 -7.15
C GLY A 42 10.47 12.01 -6.99
N GLY A 43 11.70 11.52 -6.74
CA GLY A 43 11.94 10.09 -6.51
C GLY A 43 11.16 9.54 -5.32
N LEU A 44 11.13 10.27 -4.19
CA LEU A 44 10.36 9.87 -3.01
C LEU A 44 8.85 9.84 -3.28
N ALA A 45 8.32 10.81 -4.01
CA ALA A 45 6.91 10.83 -4.39
C ALA A 45 6.54 9.67 -5.32
N VAL A 46 7.37 9.37 -6.32
CA VAL A 46 7.16 8.22 -7.21
C VAL A 46 7.15 6.93 -6.40
N LEU A 47 8.12 6.71 -5.52
CA LEU A 47 8.17 5.52 -4.65
C LEU A 47 6.89 5.37 -3.81
N PHE A 48 6.38 6.47 -3.25
CA PHE A 48 5.12 6.46 -2.48
C PHE A 48 3.90 6.10 -3.35
N VAL A 49 3.79 6.68 -4.55
CA VAL A 49 2.70 6.37 -5.49
C VAL A 49 2.74 4.91 -5.92
N ILE A 50 3.94 4.39 -6.22
CA ILE A 50 4.12 3.00 -6.62
C ILE A 50 3.74 2.03 -5.50
N ALA A 51 4.05 2.36 -4.24
CA ALA A 51 3.57 1.59 -3.10
C ALA A 51 2.02 1.54 -3.07
N LEU A 52 1.34 2.69 -3.15
CA LEU A 52 -0.14 2.71 -3.17
C LEU A 52 -0.74 1.89 -4.32
N LEU A 53 -0.15 1.94 -5.52
CA LEU A 53 -0.60 1.16 -6.68
C LEU A 53 -0.28 -0.34 -6.56
N SER A 54 0.64 -0.72 -5.68
CA SER A 54 0.97 -2.13 -5.45
C SER A 54 -0.11 -2.89 -4.69
N LEU A 55 -0.92 -2.21 -3.85
CA LEU A 55 -2.07 -2.80 -3.18
C LEU A 55 -3.12 -3.38 -4.15
N PRO A 56 -3.72 -2.61 -5.08
CA PRO A 56 -4.66 -3.17 -6.04
C PRO A 56 -4.00 -4.16 -7.00
N THR A 57 -2.70 -4.01 -7.28
CA THR A 57 -1.94 -4.98 -8.09
C THR A 57 -1.93 -6.37 -7.43
N TYR A 58 -1.58 -6.43 -6.13
CA TYR A 58 -1.59 -7.69 -5.38
C TYR A 58 -2.99 -8.28 -5.27
N MET A 59 -3.98 -7.44 -4.93
CA MET A 59 -5.37 -7.89 -4.74
C MET A 59 -5.97 -8.48 -6.02
N THR A 60 -5.74 -7.84 -7.17
CA THR A 60 -6.22 -8.34 -8.47
C THR A 60 -5.54 -9.63 -8.90
N GLY A 61 -4.37 -9.97 -8.33
CA GLY A 61 -3.68 -11.25 -8.55
C GLY A 61 -4.52 -12.47 -8.11
N TYR A 62 -5.35 -12.34 -7.09
CA TYR A 62 -6.26 -13.43 -6.68
C TYR A 62 -7.36 -13.70 -7.73
N SER A 63 -7.77 -12.68 -8.50
CA SER A 63 -8.69 -12.90 -9.63
C SER A 63 -8.03 -13.66 -10.76
N ALA A 64 -6.73 -13.41 -10.99
CA ALA A 64 -5.93 -14.17 -11.96
C ALA A 64 -5.78 -15.63 -11.51
N GLN A 65 -5.45 -15.87 -10.23
CA GLN A 65 -5.43 -17.22 -9.65
C GLN A 65 -6.77 -17.95 -9.84
N LYS A 66 -7.90 -17.31 -9.51
CA LYS A 66 -9.24 -17.92 -9.67
C LYS A 66 -9.49 -18.39 -11.10
N SER A 67 -9.05 -17.60 -12.08
CA SER A 67 -9.27 -17.87 -13.50
C SER A 67 -8.35 -18.94 -14.07
N LEU A 68 -7.15 -19.11 -13.49
CA LEU A 68 -6.16 -20.11 -13.89
C LEU A 68 -6.33 -21.46 -13.20
N LYS A 69 -7.03 -21.49 -12.05
CA LYS A 69 -7.20 -22.69 -11.24
C LYS A 69 -7.90 -23.80 -12.03
N GLY A 70 -7.26 -24.96 -12.11
CA GLY A 70 -7.78 -26.14 -12.80
C GLY A 70 -7.53 -26.17 -14.32
N MET A 71 -6.82 -25.18 -14.88
CA MET A 71 -6.41 -25.21 -16.28
C MET A 71 -5.28 -26.24 -16.49
N PRO A 72 -5.30 -27.02 -17.59
CA PRO A 72 -4.20 -27.92 -17.94
C PRO A 72 -2.88 -27.16 -18.10
N GLY A 73 -1.79 -27.72 -17.58
CA GLY A 73 -0.44 -27.12 -17.67
C GLY A 73 -0.14 -26.02 -16.64
N VAL A 74 -1.06 -25.70 -15.73
CA VAL A 74 -0.85 -24.71 -14.67
C VAL A 74 -0.68 -25.40 -13.31
N SER A 75 0.47 -25.19 -12.66
CA SER A 75 0.75 -25.74 -11.32
C SER A 75 0.22 -24.84 -10.21
N GLN A 76 -0.58 -25.40 -9.30
CA GLN A 76 -1.04 -24.68 -8.10
C GLN A 76 0.14 -24.29 -7.20
N GLY A 77 1.15 -25.14 -7.08
CA GLY A 77 2.33 -24.85 -6.25
C GLY A 77 3.12 -23.63 -6.74
N VAL A 78 3.19 -23.42 -8.07
CA VAL A 78 3.85 -22.24 -8.65
C VAL A 78 3.02 -20.97 -8.41
N ILE A 79 1.69 -21.06 -8.49
CA ILE A 79 0.80 -19.94 -8.13
C ILE A 79 0.98 -19.57 -6.65
N ASP A 80 0.99 -20.55 -5.75
CA ASP A 80 1.14 -20.32 -4.32
C ASP A 80 2.52 -19.72 -3.99
N LEU A 81 3.57 -20.16 -4.69
CA LEU A 81 4.91 -19.59 -4.59
C LEU A 81 4.94 -18.13 -5.08
N HIS A 82 4.35 -17.84 -6.24
CA HIS A 82 4.24 -16.48 -6.77
C HIS A 82 3.52 -15.56 -5.78
N GLN A 83 2.39 -16.01 -5.24
CA GLN A 83 1.57 -15.25 -4.30
C GLN A 83 2.30 -14.95 -2.98
N ARG A 84 3.07 -15.92 -2.47
CA ARG A 84 3.91 -15.74 -1.27
C ARG A 84 5.07 -14.79 -1.52
N SER A 85 5.76 -14.92 -2.65
CA SER A 85 6.82 -14.01 -3.07
C SER A 85 6.30 -12.60 -3.31
N ALA A 86 5.12 -12.46 -3.93
CA ALA A 86 4.44 -11.19 -4.15
C ALA A 86 4.02 -10.53 -2.83
N LEU A 87 3.58 -11.30 -1.83
CA LEU A 87 3.26 -10.74 -0.51
C LEU A 87 4.52 -10.22 0.19
N MET A 88 5.64 -10.95 0.14
CA MET A 88 6.90 -10.46 0.70
C MET A 88 7.36 -9.18 0.00
N ALA A 89 7.30 -9.15 -1.33
CA ALA A 89 7.64 -7.96 -2.11
C ALA A 89 6.73 -6.78 -1.77
N LEU A 90 5.42 -7.02 -1.60
CA LEU A 90 4.44 -6.01 -1.18
C LEU A 90 4.78 -5.42 0.20
N ILE A 91 5.14 -6.26 1.19
CA ILE A 91 5.51 -5.78 2.53
C ILE A 91 6.67 -4.78 2.45
N PHE A 92 7.72 -5.10 1.69
CA PHE A 92 8.86 -4.22 1.51
C PHE A 92 8.56 -3.00 0.63
N MET A 93 7.66 -3.15 -0.35
CA MET A 93 7.17 -2.04 -1.16
C MET A 93 6.42 -1.01 -0.30
N GLU A 94 5.50 -1.46 0.55
CA GLU A 94 4.77 -0.59 1.48
C GLU A 94 5.70 0.07 2.50
N ALA A 95 6.67 -0.69 3.04
CA ALA A 95 7.68 -0.13 3.94
C ALA A 95 8.55 0.95 3.24
N THR A 96 8.93 0.71 1.98
CA THR A 96 9.64 1.69 1.15
C THR A 96 8.78 2.93 0.91
N GLY A 97 7.50 2.76 0.60
CA GLY A 97 6.54 3.85 0.40
C GLY A 97 6.37 4.71 1.65
N VAL A 98 6.22 4.11 2.82
CA VAL A 98 6.12 4.81 4.11
C VAL A 98 7.41 5.58 4.42
N ALA A 99 8.58 4.94 4.24
CA ALA A 99 9.87 5.62 4.42
C ALA A 99 10.09 6.76 3.40
N ALA A 100 9.60 6.59 2.18
CA ALA A 100 9.67 7.59 1.13
C ALA A 100 8.79 8.80 1.46
N TRP A 101 7.53 8.57 1.84
CA TRP A 101 6.62 9.62 2.29
C TRP A 101 7.14 10.34 3.53
N TYR A 102 7.65 9.61 4.53
CA TYR A 102 8.27 10.23 5.71
C TYR A 102 9.48 11.09 5.33
N GLY A 103 10.31 10.61 4.40
CA GLY A 103 11.43 11.37 3.85
C GLY A 103 10.99 12.67 3.17
N LEU A 104 9.94 12.60 2.34
CA LEU A 104 9.35 13.75 1.67
C LEU A 104 8.82 14.75 2.70
N TRP A 105 8.02 14.26 3.65
CA TRP A 105 7.45 15.06 4.73
C TRP A 105 8.51 15.76 5.59
N TYR A 106 9.57 15.05 5.98
CA TYR A 106 10.64 15.57 6.83
C TYR A 106 11.54 16.57 6.11
N SER A 107 11.79 16.36 4.80
CA SER A 107 12.64 17.23 3.99
C SER A 107 12.16 18.69 3.93
N ARG A 108 10.90 18.92 4.27
CA ARG A 108 10.30 20.26 4.38
C ARG A 108 10.71 21.04 5.61
N ARG A 109 11.00 20.35 6.72
CA ARG A 109 11.36 21.03 7.99
C ARG A 109 12.82 21.37 8.10
N ARG A 110 13.69 20.60 7.44
CA ARG A 110 15.13 20.78 7.45
C ARG A 110 15.60 20.63 6.02
N ALA A 111 16.24 21.68 5.50
CA ALA A 111 16.79 21.73 4.14
C ALA A 111 17.78 20.58 3.82
N TRP A 112 18.23 19.84 4.84
CA TRP A 112 19.19 18.75 4.70
C TRP A 112 18.63 17.37 5.00
N SER A 113 19.09 16.43 4.18
CA SER A 113 18.93 14.99 4.25
C SER A 113 19.07 14.42 5.67
N HIS A 114 18.02 13.80 6.22
CA HIS A 114 18.22 12.86 7.32
C HIS A 114 19.00 11.66 6.76
N ARG A 115 20.29 11.58 7.07
CA ARG A 115 21.18 10.50 6.59
C ARG A 115 20.56 9.12 6.87
N GLY A 116 19.94 8.96 8.05
CA GLY A 116 19.24 7.74 8.42
C GLY A 116 18.05 7.40 7.51
N ASN A 117 17.22 8.38 7.12
CA ASN A 117 16.08 8.11 6.22
C ASN A 117 16.56 7.77 4.81
N THR A 118 17.63 8.44 4.37
CA THR A 118 18.21 8.19 3.05
C THR A 118 18.78 6.78 2.98
N ALA A 119 19.55 6.36 3.99
CA ALA A 119 20.05 5.01 4.09
C ALA A 119 18.91 3.98 4.15
N LEU A 120 17.84 4.28 4.90
CA LEU A 120 16.66 3.42 4.99
C LEU A 120 15.98 3.24 3.62
N VAL A 121 15.70 4.32 2.90
CA VAL A 121 15.09 4.26 1.56
C VAL A 121 16.00 3.55 0.57
N LEU A 122 17.32 3.73 0.65
CA LEU A 122 18.28 2.99 -0.19
C LEU A 122 18.24 1.49 0.06
N LEU A 123 18.30 1.09 1.33
CA LEU A 123 18.28 -0.32 1.73
C LEU A 123 16.96 -0.99 1.36
N LEU A 124 15.84 -0.39 1.78
CA LEU A 124 14.50 -0.93 1.49
C LEU A 124 14.23 -0.93 -0.01
N GLY A 125 14.65 0.10 -0.73
CA GLY A 125 14.44 0.20 -2.18
C GLY A 125 15.19 -0.89 -2.96
N ALA A 126 16.47 -1.10 -2.64
CA ALA A 126 17.26 -2.17 -3.27
C ALA A 126 16.68 -3.56 -2.97
N LEU A 127 16.28 -3.81 -1.71
CA LEU A 127 15.67 -5.08 -1.32
C LEU A 127 14.31 -5.29 -1.99
N THR A 128 13.48 -4.25 -2.08
CA THR A 128 12.20 -4.29 -2.78
C THR A 128 12.38 -4.62 -4.26
N ILE A 129 13.37 -4.04 -4.94
CA ILE A 129 13.66 -4.39 -6.36
C ILE A 129 14.03 -5.87 -6.48
N GLY A 130 14.89 -6.39 -5.61
CA GLY A 130 15.25 -7.82 -5.62
C GLY A 130 14.05 -8.74 -5.40
N LEU A 131 13.20 -8.42 -4.42
CA LEU A 131 11.99 -9.18 -4.11
C LEU A 131 10.94 -9.10 -5.22
N MET A 132 10.75 -7.91 -5.83
CA MET A 132 9.83 -7.72 -6.96
C MET A 132 10.30 -8.50 -8.19
N SER A 133 11.61 -8.50 -8.49
CA SER A 133 12.19 -9.29 -9.57
C SER A 133 12.00 -10.79 -9.34
N SER A 134 12.18 -11.26 -8.10
CA SER A 134 11.90 -12.65 -7.72
C SER A 134 10.42 -13.01 -7.92
N ALA A 135 9.49 -12.17 -7.44
CA ALA A 135 8.06 -12.40 -7.64
C ALA A 135 7.67 -12.40 -9.14
N ALA A 136 8.25 -11.51 -9.94
CA ALA A 136 8.02 -11.42 -11.38
C ALA A 136 8.54 -12.66 -12.12
N ASN A 137 9.73 -13.17 -11.77
CA ASN A 137 10.29 -14.40 -12.36
C ASN A 137 9.37 -15.60 -12.12
N VAL A 138 8.97 -15.84 -10.86
CA VAL A 138 8.03 -16.94 -10.52
C VAL A 138 6.68 -16.74 -11.24
N GLY A 139 6.23 -15.49 -11.39
CA GLY A 139 5.01 -15.18 -12.13
C GLY A 139 5.08 -15.56 -13.62
N GLY A 140 6.27 -15.47 -14.23
CA GLY A 140 6.51 -15.90 -15.61
C GLY A 140 6.40 -17.41 -15.81
N GLU A 141 6.77 -18.20 -14.81
CA GLU A 141 6.71 -19.67 -14.85
C GLU A 141 5.28 -20.21 -14.87
N ILE A 142 4.28 -19.44 -14.42
CA ILE A 142 2.88 -19.86 -14.37
C ILE A 142 2.32 -20.22 -15.76
N ARG A 143 2.83 -19.63 -16.84
CA ARG A 143 2.35 -19.84 -18.23
C ARG A 143 3.24 -20.71 -19.11
N HIS A 144 4.42 -21.10 -18.63
CA HIS A 144 5.44 -21.78 -19.43
C HIS A 144 5.83 -23.14 -18.83
N PRO A 145 4.97 -24.18 -18.97
CA PRO A 145 5.34 -25.53 -18.57
C PRO A 145 6.49 -26.09 -19.41
N GLU A 146 6.82 -25.50 -20.56
CA GLU A 146 7.95 -25.91 -21.41
C GLU A 146 9.32 -25.66 -20.74
N ILE A 147 9.39 -24.80 -19.71
CA ILE A 147 10.59 -24.56 -18.89
C ILE A 147 10.70 -25.62 -17.76
N LEU A 148 9.60 -26.31 -17.44
CA LEU A 148 9.50 -27.39 -16.45
C LEU A 148 9.83 -28.76 -17.08
N SER A 149 10.88 -28.84 -17.90
CA SER A 149 11.36 -30.12 -18.44
C SER A 149 12.10 -30.94 -17.36
N GLY A 150 11.35 -31.56 -16.45
CA GLY A 150 11.85 -32.54 -15.46
C GLY A 150 10.84 -32.79 -14.31
N PRO A 151 10.74 -34.01 -13.73
CA PRO A 151 9.73 -34.33 -12.71
C PRO A 151 9.86 -33.61 -11.35
N GLU A 152 10.90 -32.82 -11.12
CA GLU A 152 11.16 -32.12 -9.86
C GLU A 152 12.14 -30.96 -10.14
N ALA A 153 11.63 -29.75 -10.36
CA ALA A 153 12.47 -28.55 -10.36
C ALA A 153 11.65 -27.32 -9.99
N ILE A 154 11.23 -27.23 -8.73
CA ILE A 154 11.15 -25.92 -8.07
C ILE A 154 12.61 -25.64 -7.68
N PRO A 155 13.32 -24.67 -8.28
CA PRO A 155 14.68 -24.38 -7.87
C PRO A 155 14.66 -24.05 -6.38
N ALA A 156 15.38 -24.83 -5.57
CA ALA A 156 15.45 -24.69 -4.10
C ALA A 156 15.90 -23.28 -3.65
N THR A 157 16.42 -22.48 -4.58
CA THR A 157 16.92 -21.12 -4.38
C THR A 157 15.92 -20.00 -4.68
N GLU A 158 14.81 -20.26 -5.40
CA GLU A 158 13.89 -19.18 -5.84
C GLU A 158 12.76 -18.88 -4.84
N GLY A 159 12.46 -19.82 -3.94
CA GLY A 159 11.51 -19.61 -2.84
C GLY A 159 12.13 -19.18 -1.51
N LEU A 160 13.46 -18.96 -1.45
CA LEU A 160 14.23 -18.85 -0.21
C LEU A 160 14.03 -17.51 0.55
N LEU A 161 13.51 -16.47 -0.11
CA LEU A 161 13.31 -15.14 0.50
C LEU A 161 11.95 -14.95 1.15
N ALA A 162 10.93 -15.71 0.74
CA ALA A 162 9.56 -15.60 1.26
C ALA A 162 9.25 -16.79 2.17
N PRO A 163 9.26 -16.62 3.50
CA PRO A 163 9.11 -17.73 4.44
C PRO A 163 7.70 -18.33 4.37
N HIS A 164 7.59 -19.62 4.68
CA HIS A 164 6.33 -20.38 4.57
C HIS A 164 5.15 -19.79 5.38
N TRP A 165 5.40 -19.05 6.46
CA TRP A 165 4.34 -18.42 7.24
C TRP A 165 3.65 -17.24 6.51
N LEU A 166 4.22 -16.74 5.41
CA LEU A 166 3.56 -15.81 4.50
C LEU A 166 2.64 -16.50 3.49
N ALA A 167 2.62 -17.83 3.44
CA ALA A 167 1.73 -18.54 2.55
C ALA A 167 0.26 -18.29 2.97
N SER A 168 -0.60 -18.06 1.98
CA SER A 168 -1.98 -17.64 2.24
C SER A 168 -2.80 -18.75 2.90
N ASP A 169 -2.49 -20.02 2.61
CA ASP A 169 -3.06 -21.18 3.30
C ASP A 169 -2.67 -21.20 4.78
N PHE A 170 -1.42 -20.92 5.11
CA PHE A 170 -0.93 -20.84 6.48
C PHE A 170 -1.63 -19.71 7.26
N ILE A 171 -1.66 -18.51 6.68
CA ILE A 171 -2.32 -17.34 7.28
C ILE A 171 -3.81 -17.61 7.52
N THR A 172 -4.49 -18.12 6.50
CA THR A 172 -5.92 -18.48 6.57
C THR A 172 -6.16 -19.53 7.65
N LYS A 173 -5.42 -20.65 7.61
CA LYS A 173 -5.54 -21.72 8.60
C LYS A 173 -5.33 -21.20 10.02
N TYR A 174 -4.32 -20.36 10.24
CA TYR A 174 -4.05 -19.79 11.55
C TYR A 174 -5.20 -18.93 12.07
N GLN A 175 -5.79 -18.08 11.22
CA GLN A 175 -6.92 -17.22 11.59
C GLN A 175 -8.16 -18.02 12.00
N TYR A 176 -8.45 -19.14 11.32
CA TYR A 176 -9.63 -19.97 11.61
C TYR A 176 -9.40 -21.01 12.71
N SER A 177 -8.17 -21.49 12.90
CA SER A 177 -7.86 -22.46 13.96
C SER A 177 -7.76 -21.82 15.34
N HIS A 178 -7.60 -20.49 15.43
CA HIS A 178 -7.46 -19.75 16.68
C HIS A 178 -8.63 -18.77 16.86
N PRO A 179 -9.62 -19.06 17.72
CA PRO A 179 -10.84 -18.25 17.86
C PRO A 179 -10.62 -16.77 18.25
N TRP A 180 -9.45 -16.43 18.77
CA TRP A 180 -9.07 -15.07 19.15
C TRP A 180 -8.38 -14.30 18.00
N ALA A 181 -7.80 -14.98 17.01
CA ALA A 181 -6.98 -14.34 15.98
C ALA A 181 -7.79 -13.33 15.17
N TRP A 182 -8.94 -13.74 14.65
CA TRP A 182 -9.83 -12.86 13.89
C TRP A 182 -10.30 -11.65 14.71
N LYS A 183 -10.75 -11.88 15.95
CA LYS A 183 -11.24 -10.82 16.86
C LYS A 183 -10.14 -9.81 17.23
N THR A 184 -8.92 -10.29 17.41
CA THR A 184 -7.76 -9.42 17.66
C THR A 184 -7.44 -8.57 16.43
N LEU A 185 -7.46 -9.15 15.22
CA LEU A 185 -7.29 -8.40 13.98
C LEU A 185 -8.36 -7.30 13.86
N GLU A 186 -9.64 -7.60 14.15
CA GLU A 186 -10.74 -6.63 14.11
C GLU A 186 -10.53 -5.48 15.12
N THR A 187 -10.12 -5.83 16.34
CA THR A 187 -9.85 -4.85 17.40
C THR A 187 -8.71 -3.91 16.99
N ILE A 188 -7.58 -4.47 16.54
CA ILE A 188 -6.42 -3.68 16.11
C ILE A 188 -6.77 -2.83 14.89
N HIS A 189 -7.52 -3.36 13.92
CA HIS A 189 -7.96 -2.60 12.74
C HIS A 189 -8.83 -1.41 13.15
N PHE A 190 -9.78 -1.60 14.07
CA PHE A 190 -10.65 -0.52 14.52
C PHE A 190 -9.89 0.53 15.34
N MET A 191 -8.97 0.11 16.21
CA MET A 191 -8.09 1.02 16.95
C MET A 191 -7.22 1.85 16.00
N GLY A 192 -6.61 1.20 15.00
CA GLY A 192 -5.84 1.89 13.97
C GLY A 192 -6.68 2.93 13.22
N LEU A 193 -7.93 2.58 12.90
CA LEU A 193 -8.85 3.45 12.16
C LEU A 193 -9.21 4.68 12.98
N CYS A 194 -9.46 4.51 14.29
CA CYS A 194 -9.70 5.62 15.22
C CYS A 194 -8.49 6.57 15.29
N LEU A 195 -7.28 6.02 15.40
CA LEU A 195 -6.04 6.82 15.45
C LEU A 195 -5.82 7.59 14.13
N LEU A 196 -5.90 6.89 13.01
CA LEU A 196 -5.69 7.47 11.68
C LEU A 196 -6.73 8.54 11.36
N PHE A 197 -8.02 8.20 11.50
CA PHE A 197 -9.11 9.13 11.22
C PHE A 197 -9.08 10.33 12.17
N GLY A 198 -8.78 10.12 13.45
CA GLY A 198 -8.67 11.21 14.42
C GLY A 198 -7.59 12.23 14.05
N VAL A 199 -6.40 11.77 13.66
CA VAL A 199 -5.31 12.66 13.20
C VAL A 199 -5.71 13.37 11.92
N VAL A 200 -6.22 12.64 10.92
CA VAL A 200 -6.67 13.24 9.65
C VAL A 200 -7.76 14.28 9.89
N LEU A 201 -8.76 13.98 10.73
CA LEU A 201 -9.87 14.88 11.00
C LEU A 201 -9.39 16.19 11.63
N VAL A 202 -8.56 16.12 12.67
CA VAL A 202 -8.03 17.31 13.35
C VAL A 202 -7.20 18.19 12.41
N GLY A 203 -6.31 17.58 11.62
CA GLY A 203 -5.51 18.32 10.63
C GLY A 203 -6.38 19.02 9.59
N ASN A 204 -7.40 18.33 9.06
CA ASN A 204 -8.25 18.89 8.02
C ASN A 204 -9.25 19.94 8.56
N MET A 205 -9.73 19.82 9.80
CA MET A 205 -10.54 20.87 10.46
C MET A 205 -9.74 22.19 10.63
N ARG A 206 -8.42 22.10 10.86
CA ARG A 206 -7.54 23.29 10.85
C ARG A 206 -7.49 23.95 9.47
N LEU A 207 -7.37 23.16 8.39
CA LEU A 207 -7.32 23.66 7.02
C LEU A 207 -8.67 24.26 6.57
N LEU A 208 -9.79 23.65 6.97
CA LEU A 208 -11.15 24.18 6.73
C LEU A 208 -11.43 25.47 7.50
N GLY A 209 -10.62 25.76 8.52
CA GLY A 209 -10.67 27.00 9.28
C GLY A 209 -11.65 26.97 10.45
N TRP A 210 -11.94 25.78 11.00
CA TRP A 210 -12.67 25.65 12.26
C TRP A 210 -11.75 25.81 13.48
N MET A 211 -10.45 25.51 13.32
CA MET A 211 -9.44 25.66 14.38
C MET A 211 -8.30 26.59 13.92
N ARG A 212 -8.60 27.75 13.31
CA ARG A 212 -7.59 28.61 12.64
C ARG A 212 -6.41 29.00 13.53
N ASN A 213 -6.64 29.17 14.82
CA ASN A 213 -5.59 29.58 15.77
C ASN A 213 -4.74 28.40 16.27
N ALA A 214 -5.12 27.15 15.96
CA ALA A 214 -4.32 25.99 16.35
C ALA A 214 -3.00 25.96 15.54
N PRO A 215 -1.85 25.87 16.21
CA PRO A 215 -0.57 25.84 15.53
C PRO A 215 -0.39 24.52 14.77
N LEU A 216 0.04 24.60 13.51
CA LEU A 216 0.37 23.41 12.70
C LEU A 216 1.52 22.59 13.30
N GLU A 217 2.33 23.18 14.18
CA GLU A 217 3.35 22.46 14.95
C GLU A 217 2.76 21.40 15.89
N GLY A 218 1.55 21.61 16.42
CA GLY A 218 0.85 20.60 17.23
C GLY A 218 0.48 19.37 16.39
N PHE A 219 0.00 19.61 15.16
CA PHE A 219 -0.38 18.56 14.22
C PHE A 219 0.79 17.65 13.85
N HIS A 220 1.97 18.25 13.72
CA HIS A 220 3.22 17.54 13.47
C HIS A 220 3.58 16.48 14.52
N ARG A 221 3.19 16.66 15.79
CA ARG A 221 3.38 15.67 16.86
C ARG A 221 2.35 14.54 16.81
N MET A 222 1.21 14.78 16.16
CA MET A 222 0.14 13.80 15.99
C MET A 222 0.39 12.86 14.81
N LEU A 223 1.13 13.30 13.79
CA LEU A 223 1.35 12.52 12.57
C LEU A 223 1.93 11.10 12.79
N PRO A 224 2.91 10.87 13.69
CA PRO A 224 3.36 9.50 13.99
C PRO A 224 2.23 8.56 14.41
N TRP A 225 1.23 9.05 15.16
CA TRP A 225 0.06 8.25 15.55
C TRP A 225 -0.84 7.92 14.36
N GLY A 226 -0.97 8.87 13.41
CA GLY A 226 -1.65 8.62 12.15
C GLY A 226 -0.95 7.54 11.32
N ILE A 227 0.39 7.58 11.25
CA ILE A 227 1.20 6.55 10.55
C ILE A 227 1.00 5.19 11.22
N TRP A 228 1.13 5.11 12.55
CA TRP A 228 0.92 3.86 13.27
C TRP A 228 -0.49 3.31 13.09
N GLY A 229 -1.50 4.18 13.09
CA GLY A 229 -2.88 3.80 12.76
C GLY A 229 -2.97 3.22 11.35
N PHE A 230 -2.43 3.91 10.35
CA PHE A 230 -2.41 3.42 8.97
C PHE A 230 -1.67 2.09 8.82
N VAL A 231 -0.49 1.92 9.42
CA VAL A 231 0.28 0.67 9.38
C VAL A 231 -0.52 -0.46 10.02
N ALA A 232 -1.13 -0.23 11.18
CA ALA A 232 -2.00 -1.20 11.83
C ALA A 232 -3.17 -1.61 10.92
N ASN A 233 -3.85 -0.66 10.29
CA ASN A 233 -4.93 -0.93 9.35
C ASN A 233 -4.48 -1.64 8.07
N ALA A 234 -3.34 -1.27 7.50
CA ALA A 234 -2.81 -1.88 6.28
C ALA A 234 -2.44 -3.35 6.54
N VAL A 235 -1.73 -3.64 7.64
CA VAL A 235 -1.35 -5.00 8.03
C VAL A 235 -2.59 -5.84 8.31
N THR A 236 -3.48 -5.39 9.21
CA THR A 236 -4.69 -6.15 9.55
C THR A 236 -5.66 -6.27 8.37
N GLY A 237 -5.79 -5.23 7.55
CA GLY A 237 -6.59 -5.24 6.32
C GLY A 237 -6.08 -6.24 5.29
N MET A 238 -4.76 -6.34 5.12
CA MET A 238 -4.15 -7.37 4.27
C MET A 238 -4.34 -8.77 4.85
N MET A 239 -4.27 -8.93 6.18
CA MET A 239 -4.57 -10.22 6.82
C MET A 239 -6.03 -10.66 6.59
N PHE A 240 -7.00 -9.75 6.70
CA PHE A 240 -8.39 -10.05 6.36
C PHE A 240 -8.54 -10.44 4.89
N PHE A 241 -7.92 -9.65 4.01
CA PHE A 241 -7.96 -9.90 2.58
C PHE A 241 -7.40 -11.29 2.26
N ILE A 242 -6.22 -11.66 2.76
CA ILE A 242 -5.63 -12.97 2.54
C ILE A 242 -6.52 -14.09 3.10
N GLY A 243 -7.08 -13.89 4.30
CA GLY A 243 -7.91 -14.88 4.98
C GLY A 243 -9.19 -15.25 4.20
N GLN A 244 -9.70 -14.34 3.37
CA GLN A 244 -10.83 -14.61 2.48
C GLN A 244 -10.79 -13.74 1.20
N ALA A 245 -9.79 -13.89 0.33
CA ALA A 245 -9.61 -12.93 -0.77
C ALA A 245 -10.80 -12.86 -1.74
N PHE A 246 -11.45 -14.00 -2.01
CA PHE A 246 -12.54 -14.09 -2.99
C PHE A 246 -13.79 -13.30 -2.59
N GLN A 247 -14.16 -13.24 -1.30
CA GLN A 247 -15.28 -12.39 -0.87
C GLN A 247 -14.98 -10.89 -1.04
N TYR A 248 -13.71 -10.48 -1.05
CA TYR A 248 -13.35 -9.06 -1.18
C TYR A 248 -13.27 -8.64 -2.64
N ILE A 249 -12.59 -9.41 -3.50
CA ILE A 249 -12.42 -9.05 -4.92
C ILE A 249 -13.73 -9.12 -5.72
N GLU A 250 -14.75 -9.80 -5.19
CA GLU A 250 -16.07 -9.89 -5.82
C GLU A 250 -17.05 -8.83 -5.28
N ASN A 251 -16.67 -8.14 -4.20
CA ASN A 251 -17.56 -7.23 -3.48
C ASN A 251 -17.40 -5.77 -3.97
N PRO A 252 -18.48 -5.14 -4.49
CA PRO A 252 -18.44 -3.76 -4.96
C PRO A 252 -18.05 -2.75 -3.87
N ALA A 253 -18.47 -2.95 -2.61
CA ALA A 253 -18.12 -2.07 -1.51
C ALA A 253 -16.61 -2.09 -1.24
N PHE A 254 -15.97 -3.26 -1.37
CA PHE A 254 -14.51 -3.35 -1.25
C PHE A 254 -13.81 -2.52 -2.33
N HIS A 255 -14.26 -2.57 -3.59
CA HIS A 255 -13.68 -1.75 -4.67
C HIS A 255 -13.80 -0.26 -4.41
N TRP A 256 -14.97 0.21 -3.95
CA TRP A 256 -15.15 1.61 -3.58
C TRP A 256 -14.28 2.02 -2.39
N LYS A 257 -14.15 1.14 -1.39
CA LYS A 257 -13.23 1.35 -0.27
C LYS A 257 -11.79 1.53 -0.74
N MET A 258 -11.33 0.66 -1.65
CA MET A 258 -9.98 0.74 -2.20
C MET A 258 -9.77 2.02 -3.02
N LEU A 259 -10.75 2.42 -3.83
CA LEU A 259 -10.70 3.70 -4.55
C LEU A 259 -10.58 4.88 -3.58
N CYS A 260 -11.37 4.90 -2.50
CA CYS A 260 -11.29 5.95 -1.50
C CYS A 260 -9.89 6.03 -0.84
N ILE A 261 -9.28 4.87 -0.53
CA ILE A 261 -7.92 4.80 0.04
C ILE A 261 -6.89 5.38 -0.94
N LEU A 262 -6.95 5.01 -2.22
CA LEU A 262 -6.02 5.50 -3.25
C LEU A 262 -6.13 7.02 -3.43
N LEU A 263 -7.35 7.55 -3.52
CA LEU A 263 -7.60 8.99 -3.62
C LEU A 263 -7.14 9.73 -2.36
N ALA A 264 -7.37 9.15 -1.18
CA ALA A 264 -6.92 9.74 0.09
C ALA A 264 -5.39 9.76 0.20
N GLY A 265 -4.70 8.76 -0.35
CA GLY A 265 -3.25 8.73 -0.50
C GLY A 265 -2.75 9.82 -1.46
N GLY A 266 -3.45 10.04 -2.58
CA GLY A 266 -3.16 11.15 -3.50
C GLY A 266 -3.28 12.53 -2.85
N ASN A 267 -4.34 12.75 -2.05
CA ASN A 267 -4.49 13.97 -1.26
C ASN A 267 -3.35 14.15 -0.25
N VAL A 268 -2.96 13.09 0.46
CA VAL A 268 -1.82 13.12 1.38
C VAL A 268 -0.54 13.49 0.64
N LEU A 269 -0.31 12.91 -0.55
CA LEU A 269 0.85 13.26 -1.36
C LEU A 269 0.84 14.73 -1.77
N TYR A 270 -0.29 15.24 -2.26
CA TYR A 270 -0.42 16.65 -2.63
C TYR A 270 -0.10 17.56 -1.44
N LEU A 271 -0.76 17.34 -0.29
CA LEU A 271 -0.53 18.11 0.93
C LEU A 271 0.90 17.93 1.47
N THR A 272 1.58 16.83 1.12
CA THR A 272 2.98 16.62 1.48
C THR A 272 3.93 17.29 0.50
N TRP A 273 3.55 17.42 -0.77
CA TRP A 273 4.36 17.96 -1.84
C TRP A 273 4.38 19.49 -1.86
N HIS A 274 3.27 20.14 -1.50
CA HIS A 274 3.15 21.59 -1.54
C HIS A 274 3.45 22.22 -0.17
N ASP A 275 4.46 23.08 -0.12
CA ASP A 275 4.96 23.67 1.13
C ASP A 275 4.05 24.81 1.63
N GLU A 276 3.30 25.48 0.74
CA GLU A 276 2.37 26.59 1.05
C GLU A 276 1.37 26.28 2.18
N VAL A 277 0.96 25.00 2.32
CA VAL A 277 0.01 24.56 3.34
C VAL A 277 0.63 24.59 4.73
N TRP A 278 1.95 24.41 4.81
CA TRP A 278 2.71 24.26 6.05
C TRP A 278 3.30 25.59 6.53
N ASP A 279 3.35 26.59 5.65
CA ASP A 279 3.74 27.96 5.98
C ASP A 279 2.59 28.77 6.62
N LEU A 280 1.39 28.19 6.74
CA LEU A 280 0.24 28.84 7.37
C LEU A 280 0.47 29.07 8.87
N GLY A 281 0.50 30.32 9.29
CA GLY A 281 0.59 30.73 10.68
C GLY A 281 -0.74 30.61 11.44
N PRO A 282 -0.73 30.80 12.78
CA PRO A 282 -1.96 30.90 13.57
C PRO A 282 -2.85 32.04 13.05
N GLY A 283 -4.11 31.73 12.74
CA GLY A 283 -5.10 32.68 12.21
C GLY A 283 -5.20 32.68 10.68
N ASP A 284 -4.16 32.20 9.97
CA ASP A 284 -4.13 32.21 8.51
C ASP A 284 -5.17 31.26 7.91
N ALA A 285 -5.82 31.74 6.85
CA ALA A 285 -6.78 30.99 6.06
C ALA A 285 -6.05 30.18 4.98
N ALA A 286 -6.34 28.89 4.89
CA ALA A 286 -5.84 28.07 3.80
C ALA A 286 -6.45 28.50 2.45
N PRO A 287 -5.70 28.34 1.34
CA PRO A 287 -6.22 28.55 -0.02
C PRO A 287 -7.50 27.74 -0.28
N ALA A 288 -8.37 28.21 -1.18
CA ALA A 288 -9.64 27.57 -1.47
C ALA A 288 -9.47 26.11 -1.95
N PHE A 289 -8.46 25.86 -2.80
CA PHE A 289 -8.15 24.51 -3.27
C PHE A 289 -7.74 23.56 -2.12
N VAL A 290 -6.95 24.05 -1.17
CA VAL A 290 -6.54 23.28 0.02
C VAL A 290 -7.74 22.95 0.90
N LYS A 291 -8.73 23.85 1.01
CA LYS A 291 -9.99 23.56 1.71
C LYS A 291 -10.79 22.46 1.02
N VAL A 292 -10.85 22.47 -0.32
CA VAL A 292 -11.51 21.40 -1.09
C VAL A 292 -10.80 20.06 -0.85
N LEU A 293 -9.47 20.03 -0.90
CA LEU A 293 -8.71 18.83 -0.58
C LEU A 293 -8.97 18.35 0.85
N ALA A 294 -9.00 19.27 1.82
CA ALA A 294 -9.26 18.92 3.22
C ALA A 294 -10.67 18.36 3.44
N ALA A 295 -11.68 18.96 2.83
CA ALA A 295 -13.05 18.44 2.85
C ALA A 295 -13.12 17.06 2.18
N SER A 296 -12.50 16.93 1.00
CA SER A 296 -12.48 15.65 0.26
C SER A 296 -11.78 14.56 1.07
N GLN A 297 -10.72 14.88 1.82
CA GLN A 297 -10.02 13.92 2.66
C GLN A 297 -10.93 13.37 3.76
N ILE A 298 -11.72 14.22 4.42
CA ILE A 298 -12.70 13.78 5.42
C ILE A 298 -13.75 12.87 4.77
N VAL A 299 -14.31 13.29 3.63
CA VAL A 299 -15.32 12.51 2.89
C VAL A 299 -14.77 11.15 2.45
N LEU A 300 -13.54 11.09 1.93
CA LEU A 300 -12.90 9.85 1.51
C LEU A 300 -12.73 8.87 2.67
N TRP A 301 -12.26 9.34 3.83
CA TRP A 301 -12.12 8.47 5.01
C TRP A 301 -13.46 8.03 5.60
N VAL A 302 -14.47 8.90 5.60
CA VAL A 302 -15.85 8.50 5.92
C VAL A 302 -16.34 7.44 4.93
N GLY A 303 -16.02 7.58 3.64
CA GLY A 303 -16.26 6.57 2.62
C GLY A 303 -15.56 5.24 2.92
N VAL A 304 -14.28 5.26 3.31
CA VAL A 304 -13.54 4.05 3.70
C VAL A 304 -14.22 3.32 4.86
N ILE A 305 -14.68 4.07 5.87
CA ILE A 305 -15.42 3.53 7.04
C ILE A 305 -16.77 2.96 6.59
N TYR A 306 -17.53 3.74 5.82
CA TYR A 306 -18.86 3.36 5.32
C TYR A 306 -18.79 2.09 4.48
N PHE A 307 -17.96 2.07 3.43
CA PHE A 307 -17.82 0.90 2.56
C PHE A 307 -17.23 -0.30 3.29
N GLY A 308 -16.34 -0.08 4.27
CA GLY A 308 -15.87 -1.14 5.15
C GLY A 308 -17.00 -1.78 5.98
N ARG A 309 -17.94 -0.98 6.49
CA ARG A 309 -19.11 -1.48 7.23
C ARG A 309 -20.16 -2.11 6.31
N MET A 310 -20.23 -1.67 5.06
CA MET A 310 -21.20 -2.14 4.07
C MET A 310 -20.81 -3.43 3.35
N LEU A 311 -19.62 -4.00 3.63
CA LEU A 311 -19.20 -5.28 3.05
C LEU A 311 -20.27 -6.39 3.14
N PRO A 312 -20.95 -6.62 4.29
CA PRO A 312 -21.98 -7.65 4.37
C PRO A 312 -23.29 -7.31 3.64
N TYR A 313 -23.57 -6.03 3.43
CA TYR A 313 -24.88 -5.58 2.95
C TYR A 313 -24.91 -5.30 1.44
N LEU A 314 -23.77 -4.91 0.85
CA LEU A 314 -23.69 -4.50 -0.56
C LEU A 314 -22.94 -5.50 -1.45
N GLY A 315 -22.43 -6.59 -0.88
CA GLY A 315 -21.75 -7.62 -1.65
C GLY A 315 -21.65 -8.95 -0.94
N ASP A 316 -22.62 -9.24 -0.06
CA ASP A 316 -22.85 -10.55 0.55
C ASP A 316 -21.60 -11.19 1.20
N ALA A 317 -20.71 -10.37 1.77
CA ALA A 317 -19.56 -10.86 2.50
C ALA A 317 -19.97 -11.25 3.94
N PHE A 318 -19.43 -12.37 4.44
CA PHE A 318 -19.71 -12.97 5.75
C PHE A 318 -21.08 -13.66 5.89
#